data_AF-E3NBH3-F1
#
_entry.id   AF-E3NBH3-F1
#
_cell.length_a   1.000
_cell.length_b   1.000
_cell.length_c   1.000
_cell.angle_alpha   90.00
_cell.angle_beta   90.00
_cell.angle_gamma   90.00
#
_symmetry.space_group_name_H-M   'P 1'
#
loop_
_entity.id
_entity.type
_entity.pdbx_description
1 polymer ?
#
loop_
_entity_poly.entity_id
_entity_poly.type
_entity_poly.pdbx_seq_one_letter_code
_entity_poly.pdbx_strand_id
1 'polypeptide(L)'
;MIGRNSFGIPDRMGRLQKLDKHTFGDNFSVPVHKSIVITNFLQYPSPRFIAGDIHRIADLECVIAVDKSDDSSVEILIHLNESNEIKRLRARYFLGMFNGTGKKLISWEGEKEANTDEFLFLKPWTVPQPDKSFTFKFGLHVSAIMRTDNIWKFNFYDAIFNAENDSKMIVFKEKDNQKVRLYTHQKLMMFHSSRLPISCQNVIVPASVSMNMLEKCLQIAHGVQVHCSFEDFKKIPPIAKLLGLKNVINYCERRRIEYLNQVKITDKVFNSTFMWDRRHFLVGNVLMS
;
A
#
# COMPACT_ATOMS: atom_id res chain seq x y z
N MET A 1 -4.77 15.95 -40.47
CA MET A 1 -4.02 16.77 -39.49
C MET A 1 -5.02 17.59 -38.72
N ILE A 2 -5.41 17.15 -37.52
CA ILE A 2 -6.35 17.86 -36.65
C ILE A 2 -5.72 17.84 -35.25
N GLY A 3 -5.53 19.02 -34.68
CA GLY A 3 -4.74 19.28 -33.49
C GLY A 3 -5.41 18.80 -32.20
N ARG A 4 -4.56 18.40 -31.24
CA ARG A 4 -4.93 18.10 -29.86
C ARG A 4 -5.07 19.42 -29.11
N ASN A 5 -6.29 19.72 -28.62
CA ASN A 5 -6.49 20.77 -27.63
C ASN A 5 -6.12 20.24 -26.25
N SER A 6 -5.00 20.71 -25.74
CA SER A 6 -4.57 20.59 -24.35
C SER A 6 -5.44 21.48 -23.45
N PHE A 7 -6.11 20.88 -22.46
CA PHE A 7 -6.74 21.61 -21.37
C PHE A 7 -5.65 22.14 -20.42
N GLY A 8 -5.54 23.46 -20.31
CA GLY A 8 -4.60 24.14 -19.41
C GLY A 8 -5.15 24.25 -17.99
N ILE A 9 -4.36 23.86 -17.00
CA ILE A 9 -4.58 24.13 -15.58
C ILE A 9 -3.53 25.17 -15.13
N PRO A 10 -3.86 26.16 -14.28
CA PRO A 10 -2.95 27.27 -13.98
C PRO A 10 -1.78 26.85 -13.09
N ASP A 11 -0.58 27.21 -13.54
CA ASP A 11 0.70 27.00 -12.86
C ASP A 11 0.95 28.09 -11.80
N ARG A 12 1.08 27.69 -10.53
CA ARG A 12 1.68 28.51 -9.46
C ARG A 12 2.49 27.62 -8.52
N MET A 13 3.72 27.31 -8.91
CA MET A 13 4.75 26.80 -8.01
C MET A 13 5.48 27.93 -7.26
N GLY A 14 5.37 27.93 -5.93
CA GLY A 14 6.37 28.49 -5.04
C GLY A 14 7.34 27.38 -4.60
N ARG A 15 8.65 27.59 -4.80
CA ARG A 15 9.73 26.67 -4.41
C ARG A 15 9.74 26.44 -2.90
N LEU A 16 9.75 25.17 -2.48
CA LEU A 16 10.15 24.75 -1.14
C LEU A 16 11.32 23.75 -1.22
N GLN A 17 12.26 23.93 -0.30
CA GLN A 17 13.58 23.33 -0.23
C GLN A 17 13.54 21.80 -0.08
N LYS A 18 14.50 21.12 -0.72
CA LYS A 18 14.77 19.67 -0.58
C LYS A 18 15.16 19.34 0.87
N LEU A 19 14.34 18.51 1.53
CA LEU A 19 14.73 17.73 2.71
C LEU A 19 14.72 16.24 2.31
N ASP A 20 15.75 15.51 2.70
CA ASP A 20 15.89 14.07 2.48
C ASP A 20 14.72 13.28 3.11
N LYS A 21 13.85 12.70 2.27
CA LYS A 21 12.67 11.91 2.65
C LYS A 21 12.86 10.43 2.29
N HIS A 22 13.35 9.62 3.21
CA HIS A 22 13.48 8.16 3.01
C HIS A 22 12.59 7.28 3.92
N THR A 23 11.68 7.87 4.68
CA THR A 23 10.69 7.12 5.48
C THR A 23 9.30 7.18 4.84
N PHE A 24 8.66 6.01 4.74
CA PHE A 24 7.29 5.82 4.23
C PHE A 24 6.20 6.47 5.11
N GLY A 25 6.60 7.11 6.21
CA GLY A 25 5.75 7.33 7.38
C GLY A 25 4.85 8.57 7.38
N ASP A 26 5.08 9.59 6.53
CA ASP A 26 4.46 10.89 6.82
C ASP A 26 3.31 11.29 5.88
N ASN A 27 2.99 10.58 4.78
CA ASN A 27 1.94 11.02 3.83
C ASN A 27 1.19 9.92 3.05
N PHE A 28 1.25 8.65 3.44
CA PHE A 28 0.60 7.56 2.69
C PHE A 28 -0.61 7.00 3.46
N SER A 29 -1.62 7.83 3.75
CA SER A 29 -2.91 7.35 4.26
C SER A 29 -4.05 7.63 3.28
N VAL A 30 -4.58 6.59 2.63
CA VAL A 30 -5.48 6.75 1.47
C VAL A 30 -6.53 5.64 1.27
N PRO A 31 -7.18 5.03 2.29
CA PRO A 31 -8.44 4.35 2.04
C PRO A 31 -9.48 5.44 1.76
N VAL A 32 -9.72 5.71 0.48
CA VAL A 32 -10.71 6.68 0.05
C VAL A 32 -12.05 5.98 0.04
N HIS A 33 -13.00 6.46 0.84
CA HIS A 33 -14.40 6.12 0.68
C HIS A 33 -15.19 7.39 0.38
N LYS A 34 -15.92 7.40 -0.74
CA LYS A 34 -16.74 8.55 -1.12
C LYS A 34 -18.02 8.09 -1.79
N SER A 35 -19.01 8.96 -1.72
CA SER A 35 -20.34 8.77 -2.28
C SER A 35 -20.73 9.96 -3.14
N ILE A 36 -21.34 9.71 -4.29
CA ILE A 36 -21.90 10.70 -5.21
C ILE A 36 -23.39 10.38 -5.35
N VAL A 37 -24.25 11.35 -5.03
CA VAL A 37 -25.70 11.22 -5.15
C VAL A 37 -26.15 11.81 -6.49
N ILE A 38 -26.93 11.06 -7.26
CA ILE A 38 -27.55 11.50 -8.51
C ILE A 38 -29.05 11.43 -8.31
N THR A 39 -29.73 12.56 -8.36
CA THR A 39 -31.17 12.68 -8.07
C THR A 39 -32.05 12.50 -9.30
N ASN A 40 -31.59 12.95 -10.47
CA ASN A 40 -32.27 12.77 -11.75
C ASN A 40 -31.20 12.53 -12.83
N PHE A 41 -31.09 11.30 -13.32
CA PHE A 41 -30.05 10.94 -14.28
C PHE A 41 -30.34 11.47 -15.70
N LEU A 42 -31.62 11.57 -16.06
CA LEU A 42 -32.05 12.04 -17.37
C LEU A 42 -31.81 13.55 -17.58
N GLN A 43 -31.66 14.34 -16.50
CA GLN A 43 -31.38 15.77 -16.62
C GLN A 43 -29.99 16.09 -17.19
N TYR A 44 -29.05 15.14 -17.13
CA TYR A 44 -27.71 15.33 -17.67
C TYR A 44 -27.72 15.01 -19.17
N PRO A 45 -27.29 15.92 -20.07
CA PRO A 45 -27.16 15.60 -21.48
C PRO A 45 -26.11 14.51 -21.69
N SER A 46 -26.22 13.75 -22.78
CA SER A 46 -25.31 12.64 -23.11
C SER A 46 -24.51 12.98 -24.38
N PRO A 47 -23.18 12.73 -24.43
CA PRO A 47 -22.30 12.29 -23.35
C PRO A 47 -21.90 13.45 -22.41
N ARG A 48 -21.75 13.19 -21.10
CA ARG A 48 -21.34 14.23 -20.12
C ARG A 48 -20.68 13.68 -18.86
N PHE A 49 -19.65 14.38 -18.41
CA PHE A 49 -19.10 14.23 -17.06
C PHE A 49 -20.12 14.62 -15.99
N ILE A 50 -20.50 13.67 -15.14
CA ILE A 50 -21.50 13.90 -14.08
C ILE A 50 -20.80 14.40 -12.82
N ALA A 51 -19.77 13.69 -12.39
CA ALA A 51 -19.07 13.98 -11.15
C ALA A 51 -17.71 13.27 -11.12
N GLY A 52 -16.79 13.83 -10.33
CA GLY A 52 -15.52 13.19 -10.06
C GLY A 52 -14.84 13.75 -8.83
N ASP A 53 -13.74 13.10 -8.46
CA ASP A 53 -12.86 13.56 -7.40
C ASP A 53 -11.40 13.31 -7.75
N ILE A 54 -10.53 14.11 -7.16
CA ILE A 54 -9.08 13.96 -7.30
C ILE A 54 -8.51 13.63 -5.93
N HIS A 55 -7.83 12.50 -5.85
CA HIS A 55 -7.14 12.05 -4.65
C HIS A 55 -5.64 12.03 -4.88
N ARG A 56 -4.88 12.46 -3.88
CA ARG A 56 -3.40 12.45 -3.95
C ARG A 56 -2.83 11.33 -3.10
N ILE A 57 -1.98 10.51 -3.70
CA ILE A 57 -1.20 9.45 -3.07
C ILE A 57 0.27 9.81 -3.27
N ALA A 58 0.89 10.47 -2.28
CA ALA A 58 2.17 11.16 -2.47
C ALA A 58 2.13 12.13 -3.65
N ASP A 59 2.92 11.89 -4.71
CA ASP A 59 2.94 12.70 -5.93
C ASP A 59 1.99 12.21 -7.02
N LEU A 60 1.31 11.08 -6.81
CA LEU A 60 0.34 10.53 -7.75
C LEU A 60 -1.05 11.14 -7.52
N GLU A 61 -1.66 11.64 -8.59
CA GLU A 61 -3.07 12.01 -8.58
C GLU A 61 -3.93 10.88 -9.16
N CYS A 62 -4.98 10.52 -8.44
CA CYS A 62 -5.96 9.53 -8.83
C CYS A 62 -7.29 10.23 -9.05
N VAL A 63 -7.82 10.15 -10.27
CA VAL A 63 -9.12 10.72 -10.64
C VAL A 63 -10.15 9.62 -10.67
N ILE A 64 -11.23 9.78 -9.90
CA ILE A 64 -12.39 8.90 -9.94
C ILE A 64 -13.52 9.70 -10.59
N ALA A 65 -14.07 9.22 -11.70
CA ALA A 65 -15.12 9.92 -12.42
C ALA A 65 -16.28 8.99 -12.81
N VAL A 66 -17.46 9.61 -12.93
CA VAL A 66 -18.67 8.99 -13.44
C VAL A 66 -19.12 9.81 -14.65
N ASP A 67 -19.07 9.19 -15.81
CA ASP A 67 -19.47 9.79 -17.09
C ASP A 67 -20.76 9.15 -17.57
N LYS A 68 -21.69 9.98 -18.05
CA LYS A 68 -22.89 9.52 -18.74
C LYS A 68 -22.54 9.22 -20.18
N SER A 69 -22.74 7.97 -20.60
CA SER A 69 -22.58 7.58 -22.00
C SER A 69 -23.89 7.79 -22.77
N ASP A 70 -25.02 7.35 -22.20
CA ASP A 70 -26.38 7.55 -22.73
C ASP A 70 -27.43 7.60 -21.60
N ASP A 71 -28.71 7.67 -21.95
CA ASP A 71 -29.82 7.79 -20.99
C ASP A 71 -30.08 6.53 -20.13
N SER A 72 -29.36 5.45 -20.41
CA SER A 72 -29.43 4.17 -19.72
C SER A 72 -28.08 3.65 -19.23
N SER A 73 -26.97 4.34 -19.49
CA SER A 73 -25.64 3.83 -19.15
C SER A 73 -24.67 4.90 -18.64
N VAL A 74 -23.82 4.47 -17.71
CA VAL A 74 -22.69 5.26 -17.22
C VAL A 74 -21.39 4.51 -17.39
N GLU A 75 -20.30 5.23 -17.55
CA GLU A 75 -18.96 4.73 -17.41
C GLU A 75 -18.37 5.24 -16.09
N ILE A 76 -17.87 4.31 -15.28
CA ILE A 76 -17.10 4.68 -14.09
C ILE A 76 -15.64 4.39 -14.38
N LEU A 77 -14.81 5.40 -14.18
CA LEU A 77 -13.38 5.33 -14.42
C LEU A 77 -12.59 5.72 -13.18
N ILE A 78 -11.45 5.03 -13.01
CA ILE A 78 -10.41 5.38 -12.06
C ILE A 78 -9.13 5.52 -12.88
N HIS A 79 -8.71 6.77 -13.09
CA HIS A 79 -7.51 7.13 -13.84
C HIS A 79 -6.38 7.50 -12.88
N LEU A 80 -5.18 7.03 -13.18
CA LEU A 80 -3.96 7.38 -12.46
C LEU A 80 -3.15 8.33 -13.32
N ASN A 81 -2.87 9.54 -12.84
CA ASN A 81 -2.02 10.47 -13.56
C ASN A 81 -0.55 10.01 -13.53
N GLU A 82 0.30 10.70 -14.29
CA GLU A 82 1.75 10.52 -14.20
C GLU A 82 2.26 10.82 -12.77
N SER A 83 3.29 10.08 -12.36
CA SER A 83 4.02 10.29 -11.11
C SER A 83 5.51 10.13 -11.38
N ASN A 84 6.32 10.94 -10.70
CA ASN A 84 7.77 10.89 -10.78
C ASN A 84 8.38 9.87 -9.81
N GLU A 85 7.66 9.53 -8.74
CA GLU A 85 8.13 8.60 -7.70
C GLU A 85 7.54 7.19 -7.82
N ILE A 86 6.33 7.07 -8.39
CA ILE A 86 5.56 5.83 -8.48
C ILE A 86 5.46 5.42 -9.96
N LYS A 87 5.94 4.21 -10.26
CA LYS A 87 5.84 3.61 -11.60
C LYS A 87 4.56 2.81 -11.76
N ARG A 88 4.22 2.03 -10.73
CA ARG A 88 3.07 1.12 -10.74
C ARG A 88 2.43 1.10 -9.36
N LEU A 89 1.14 0.80 -9.32
CA LEU A 89 0.47 0.51 -8.06
C LEU A 89 -0.41 -0.71 -8.18
N ARG A 90 -0.66 -1.34 -7.03
CA ARG A 90 -1.70 -2.33 -6.83
C ARG A 90 -2.75 -1.70 -5.94
N ALA A 91 -3.99 -1.68 -6.40
CA ALA A 91 -5.10 -1.15 -5.62
C ALA A 91 -6.30 -2.07 -5.64
N ARG A 92 -6.93 -2.18 -4.48
CA ARG A 92 -8.25 -2.76 -4.30
C ARG A 92 -9.27 -1.66 -4.42
N TYR A 93 -10.34 -1.93 -5.15
CA TYR A 93 -11.41 -0.99 -5.39
C TYR A 93 -12.76 -1.62 -5.10
N PHE A 94 -13.68 -0.81 -4.61
CA PHE A 94 -15.08 -1.12 -4.44
C PHE A 94 -15.88 -0.08 -5.22
N LEU A 95 -16.86 -0.53 -5.99
CA LEU A 95 -17.85 0.34 -6.61
C LEU A 95 -19.23 -0.23 -6.32
N GLY A 96 -20.18 0.61 -5.99
CA GLY A 96 -21.56 0.20 -5.83
C GLY A 96 -22.53 1.29 -6.21
N MET A 97 -23.67 0.87 -6.76
CA MET A 97 -24.82 1.72 -6.98
C MET A 97 -25.93 1.32 -6.01
N PHE A 98 -26.54 2.32 -5.39
CA PHE A 98 -27.54 2.17 -4.35
C PHE A 98 -28.75 3.02 -4.72
N ASN A 99 -29.97 2.56 -4.48
CA ASN A 99 -31.15 3.38 -4.73
C ASN A 99 -31.28 4.53 -3.70
N GLY A 100 -32.30 5.37 -3.85
CA GLY A 100 -32.58 6.48 -2.92
C GLY A 100 -32.84 6.07 -1.46
N THR A 101 -33.16 4.80 -1.18
CA THR A 101 -33.31 4.27 0.19
C THR A 101 -32.01 3.69 0.75
N GLY A 102 -30.90 3.76 0.02
CA GLY A 102 -29.61 3.17 0.39
C GLY A 102 -29.53 1.65 0.18
N LYS A 103 -30.52 1.01 -0.45
CA LYS A 103 -30.46 -0.42 -0.80
C LYS A 103 -29.52 -0.61 -1.99
N LYS A 104 -28.58 -1.55 -1.85
CA LYS A 104 -27.63 -1.93 -2.89
C LYS A 104 -28.35 -2.48 -4.12
N LEU A 105 -28.09 -1.88 -5.28
CA LEU A 105 -28.60 -2.34 -6.58
C LEU A 105 -27.57 -3.27 -7.24
N ILE A 106 -26.35 -2.78 -7.41
CA ILE A 106 -25.21 -3.53 -7.94
C ILE A 106 -23.94 -3.10 -7.20
N SER A 107 -23.01 -4.03 -7.04
CA SER A 107 -21.67 -3.71 -6.54
C SER A 107 -20.63 -4.60 -7.17
N TRP A 108 -19.46 -4.04 -7.36
CA TRP A 108 -18.28 -4.74 -7.81
C TRP A 108 -17.13 -4.44 -6.86
N GLU A 109 -16.34 -5.46 -6.59
CA GLU A 109 -15.11 -5.33 -5.83
C GLU A 109 -14.01 -6.09 -6.55
N GLY A 110 -12.82 -5.53 -6.61
CA GLY A 110 -11.69 -6.16 -7.27
C GLY A 110 -10.36 -5.60 -6.80
N GLU A 111 -9.29 -6.23 -7.25
CA GLU A 111 -7.92 -5.72 -7.10
C GLU A 111 -7.28 -5.72 -8.47
N LYS A 112 -6.53 -4.66 -8.79
CA LYS A 112 -5.82 -4.54 -10.06
C LYS A 112 -4.49 -3.83 -9.86
N GLU A 113 -3.54 -4.20 -10.70
CA GLU A 113 -2.29 -3.46 -10.90
C GLU A 113 -2.40 -2.61 -12.15
N ALA A 114 -1.84 -1.41 -12.11
CA ALA A 114 -1.73 -0.51 -13.26
C ALA A 114 -0.43 0.28 -13.20
N ASN A 115 0.06 0.71 -14.36
CA ASN A 115 1.11 1.73 -14.40
C ASN A 115 0.50 3.10 -14.05
N THR A 116 1.34 4.07 -13.72
CA THR A 116 0.92 5.47 -13.71
C THR A 116 0.68 5.94 -15.16
N ASP A 117 -0.19 6.92 -15.35
CA ASP A 117 -0.73 7.32 -16.67
C ASP A 117 -1.64 6.27 -17.35
N GLU A 118 -2.16 5.30 -16.59
CA GLU A 118 -3.11 4.30 -17.08
C GLU A 118 -4.42 4.31 -16.29
N PHE A 119 -5.45 3.75 -16.92
CA PHE A 119 -6.70 3.43 -16.24
C PHE A 119 -6.51 2.22 -15.32
N LEU A 120 -6.62 2.46 -14.02
CA LEU A 120 -6.80 1.38 -13.06
C LEU A 120 -8.11 0.64 -13.36
N PHE A 121 -9.17 1.37 -13.69
CA PHE A 121 -10.49 0.80 -13.92
C PHE A 121 -11.28 1.62 -14.94
N LEU A 122 -11.98 0.94 -15.83
CA LEU A 122 -13.00 1.51 -16.70
C LEU A 122 -14.11 0.46 -16.81
N LYS A 123 -15.34 0.80 -16.44
CA LYS A 123 -16.47 -0.13 -16.56
C LYS A 123 -17.76 0.57 -16.93
N PRO A 124 -18.42 0.16 -18.03
CA PRO A 124 -19.77 0.59 -18.34
C PRO A 124 -20.77 -0.15 -17.46
N TRP A 125 -21.76 0.56 -16.95
CA TRP A 125 -22.88 0.04 -16.16
C TRP A 125 -24.22 0.54 -16.71
N THR A 126 -25.19 -0.36 -16.77
CA THR A 126 -26.59 0.01 -17.01
C THR A 126 -27.21 0.61 -15.76
N VAL A 127 -27.86 1.76 -15.91
CA VAL A 127 -28.61 2.44 -14.85
C VAL A 127 -30.01 1.80 -14.78
N PRO A 128 -30.37 1.09 -13.70
CA PRO A 128 -31.61 0.31 -13.65
C PRO A 128 -32.87 1.17 -13.53
N GLN A 129 -32.75 2.38 -13.01
CA GLN A 129 -33.85 3.30 -12.70
C GLN A 129 -33.43 4.75 -12.99
N PRO A 130 -33.29 5.14 -14.28
CA PRO A 130 -32.77 6.45 -14.66
C PRO A 130 -33.69 7.62 -14.25
N ASP A 131 -34.96 7.33 -14.01
CA ASP A 131 -35.99 8.24 -13.52
C ASP A 131 -35.94 8.48 -12.00
N LYS A 132 -35.17 7.66 -11.26
CA LYS A 132 -35.10 7.72 -9.79
C LYS A 132 -33.72 8.14 -9.31
N SER A 133 -33.68 8.67 -8.09
CA SER A 133 -32.42 8.97 -7.42
C SER A 133 -31.66 7.70 -7.04
N PHE A 134 -30.36 7.72 -7.25
CA PHE A 134 -29.43 6.68 -6.79
C PHE A 134 -28.11 7.32 -6.32
N THR A 135 -27.28 6.52 -5.66
CA THR A 135 -25.97 6.93 -5.13
C THR A 135 -24.92 5.97 -5.63
N PHE A 136 -23.85 6.50 -6.21
CA PHE A 136 -22.61 5.76 -6.41
C PHE A 136 -21.77 5.85 -5.14
N LYS A 137 -21.30 4.71 -4.65
CA LYS A 137 -20.28 4.64 -3.60
C LYS A 137 -19.05 4.01 -4.18
N PHE A 138 -17.90 4.57 -3.88
CA PHE A 138 -16.61 4.06 -4.30
C PHE A 138 -15.66 3.96 -3.11
N GLY A 139 -14.85 2.93 -3.16
CA GLY A 139 -13.75 2.67 -2.24
C GLY A 139 -12.48 2.45 -3.06
N LEU A 140 -11.39 3.10 -2.68
CA LEU A 140 -10.06 2.83 -3.25
C LEU A 140 -9.08 2.63 -2.10
N HIS A 141 -8.35 1.52 -2.14
CA HIS A 141 -7.29 1.20 -1.20
C HIS A 141 -6.04 0.80 -1.97
N VAL A 142 -4.95 1.56 -1.82
CA VAL A 142 -3.66 1.22 -2.41
C VAL A 142 -2.99 0.15 -1.56
N SER A 143 -2.96 -1.09 -2.06
CA SER A 143 -2.37 -2.25 -1.38
C SER A 143 -0.84 -2.23 -1.44
N ALA A 144 -0.26 -1.79 -2.56
CA ALA A 144 1.18 -1.70 -2.74
C ALA A 144 1.54 -0.69 -3.84
N ILE A 145 2.75 -0.15 -3.79
CA ILE A 145 3.32 0.71 -4.83
C ILE A 145 4.69 0.17 -5.27
N MET A 146 4.99 0.29 -6.55
CA MET A 146 6.33 0.08 -7.11
C MET A 146 6.91 1.45 -7.42
N ARG A 147 8.04 1.76 -6.78
CA ARG A 147 8.74 3.02 -7.02
C ARG A 147 9.70 2.92 -8.20
N THR A 148 10.41 4.00 -8.47
CA THR A 148 11.43 4.09 -9.54
C THR A 148 12.57 3.09 -9.39
N ASP A 149 12.84 2.61 -8.18
CA ASP A 149 13.79 1.52 -7.87
C ASP A 149 13.29 0.12 -8.28
N ASN A 150 12.08 0.02 -8.86
CA ASN A 150 11.41 -1.21 -9.25
C ASN A 150 11.14 -2.18 -8.08
N ILE A 151 11.13 -1.67 -6.85
CA ILE A 151 10.82 -2.47 -5.66
C ILE A 151 9.38 -2.20 -5.24
N TRP A 152 8.59 -3.27 -5.12
CA TRP A 152 7.26 -3.20 -4.52
C TRP A 152 7.37 -2.94 -3.03
N LYS A 153 6.57 -2.01 -2.51
CA LYS A 153 6.37 -1.78 -1.09
C LYS A 153 4.89 -1.90 -0.78
N PHE A 154 4.56 -2.75 0.18
CA PHE A 154 3.19 -2.91 0.65
C PHE A 154 2.79 -1.70 1.50
N ASN A 155 1.52 -1.30 1.38
CA ASN A 155 0.93 -0.31 2.28
C ASN A 155 0.44 -1.02 3.53
N PHE A 156 1.12 -0.81 4.65
CA PHE A 156 0.69 -1.32 5.94
C PHE A 156 0.06 -0.23 6.81
N TYR A 157 0.07 1.03 6.41
CA TYR A 157 -0.46 2.11 7.25
C TYR A 157 -1.97 2.22 7.16
N ASP A 158 -2.54 1.74 6.05
CA ASP A 158 -3.96 1.82 5.80
C ASP A 158 -4.67 0.50 6.06
N ALA A 159 -5.85 0.65 6.65
CA ALA A 159 -6.79 -0.44 6.74
C ALA A 159 -7.51 -0.59 5.40
N ILE A 160 -7.75 -1.83 4.98
CA ILE A 160 -8.67 -2.10 3.87
C ILE A 160 -10.06 -1.60 4.28
N PHE A 161 -10.88 -1.12 3.33
CA PHE A 161 -12.26 -0.76 3.62
C PHE A 161 -12.99 -1.93 4.31
N ASN A 162 -13.71 -1.63 5.40
CA ASN A 162 -14.34 -2.59 6.32
C ASN A 162 -13.39 -3.48 7.15
N ALA A 163 -12.11 -3.12 7.31
CA ALA A 163 -11.14 -3.92 8.09
C ALA A 163 -11.56 -4.21 9.53
N GLU A 164 -12.32 -3.32 10.19
CA GLU A 164 -12.81 -3.55 11.57
C GLU A 164 -13.76 -4.75 11.66
N ASN A 165 -14.44 -5.09 10.55
CA ASN A 165 -15.32 -6.25 10.44
C ASN A 165 -14.69 -7.41 9.66
N ASP A 166 -13.53 -7.21 9.05
CA ASP A 166 -12.86 -8.23 8.24
C ASP A 166 -11.80 -8.96 9.09
N SER A 167 -12.14 -10.18 9.51
CA SER A 167 -11.27 -11.06 10.31
C SER A 167 -9.94 -11.43 9.63
N LYS A 168 -9.74 -10.99 8.38
CA LYS A 168 -8.56 -11.27 7.56
C LYS A 168 -7.38 -10.34 7.81
N MET A 169 -7.50 -9.31 8.64
CA MET A 169 -6.40 -8.38 8.93
C MET A 169 -5.84 -8.58 10.35
N ILE A 170 -4.52 -8.53 10.46
CA ILE A 170 -3.81 -8.39 11.74
C ILE A 170 -3.38 -6.94 11.89
N VAL A 171 -3.72 -6.35 13.03
CA VAL A 171 -3.35 -4.98 13.40
C VAL A 171 -2.24 -5.02 14.44
N PHE A 172 -1.07 -4.50 14.07
CA PHE A 172 0.03 -4.25 14.99
C PHE A 172 -0.15 -2.88 15.62
N LYS A 173 -0.11 -2.81 16.96
CA LYS A 173 -0.25 -1.58 17.74
C LYS A 173 0.93 -1.45 18.67
N GLU A 174 1.51 -0.26 18.73
CA GLU A 174 2.50 0.05 19.77
C GLU A 174 1.83 0.10 21.14
N LYS A 175 2.42 -0.52 22.15
CA LYS A 175 1.85 -0.63 23.51
C LYS A 175 1.40 0.72 24.08
N ASP A 176 2.26 1.73 23.97
CA ASP A 176 2.07 3.03 24.61
C ASP A 176 1.55 4.10 23.63
N ASN A 177 1.40 3.77 22.34
CA ASN A 177 0.91 4.68 21.31
C ASN A 177 -0.06 3.97 20.36
N GLN A 178 -1.33 3.96 20.76
CA GLN A 178 -2.40 3.29 20.01
C GLN A 178 -2.79 3.99 18.69
N LYS A 179 -2.17 5.15 18.37
CA LYS A 179 -2.43 5.90 17.12
C LYS A 179 -1.66 5.32 15.95
N VAL A 180 -0.45 4.81 16.16
CA VAL A 180 0.36 4.23 15.10
C VAL A 180 0.00 2.75 14.97
N ARG A 181 -0.52 2.37 13.81
CA ARG A 181 -0.98 1.01 13.51
C ARG A 181 -0.40 0.54 12.20
N LEU A 182 -0.09 -0.75 12.13
CA LEU A 182 0.23 -1.42 10.88
C LEU A 182 -0.75 -2.56 10.63
N TYR A 183 -1.25 -2.65 9.41
CA TYR A 183 -2.27 -3.59 8.96
C TYR A 183 -1.63 -4.60 8.02
N THR A 184 -1.81 -5.89 8.29
CA THR A 184 -1.27 -6.96 7.44
C THR A 184 -2.33 -8.01 7.18
N HIS A 185 -2.23 -8.69 6.04
CA HIS A 185 -3.14 -9.78 5.73
C HIS A 185 -2.79 -11.03 6.57
N GLN A 186 -3.76 -11.53 7.32
CA GLN A 186 -3.62 -12.61 8.28
C GLN A 186 -3.05 -13.88 7.65
N LYS A 187 -3.55 -14.29 6.47
CA LYS A 187 -3.04 -15.49 5.79
C LYS A 187 -1.54 -15.44 5.48
N LEU A 188 -1.01 -14.26 5.11
CA LEU A 188 0.41 -14.10 4.80
C LEU A 188 1.24 -14.18 6.08
N MET A 189 0.79 -13.51 7.14
CA MET A 189 1.47 -13.55 8.44
C MET A 189 1.45 -14.94 9.06
N MET A 190 0.33 -15.65 8.99
CA MET A 190 0.21 -17.03 9.48
C MET A 190 1.09 -18.01 8.72
N PHE A 191 1.31 -17.78 7.42
CA PHE A 191 2.19 -18.63 6.62
C PHE A 191 3.66 -18.51 7.07
N HIS A 192 4.09 -17.32 7.50
CA HIS A 192 5.48 -17.05 7.86
C HIS A 192 5.78 -17.08 9.37
N SER A 193 4.77 -16.88 10.21
CA SER A 193 4.92 -16.80 11.67
C SER A 193 4.64 -18.13 12.35
N SER A 194 5.58 -18.59 13.16
CA SER A 194 5.37 -19.74 14.06
C SER A 194 4.81 -19.36 15.43
N ARG A 195 4.50 -18.08 15.67
CA ARG A 195 4.11 -17.56 17.01
C ARG A 195 2.77 -16.84 17.03
N LEU A 196 2.23 -16.44 15.88
CA LEU A 196 0.92 -15.81 15.79
C LEU A 196 -0.17 -16.88 15.73
N PRO A 197 -1.14 -16.89 16.68
CA PRO A 197 -2.25 -17.85 16.63
C PRO A 197 -3.22 -17.52 15.47
N ILE A 198 -3.97 -18.53 15.04
CA ILE A 198 -4.93 -18.44 13.91
C ILE A 198 -6.01 -17.36 14.16
N SER A 199 -6.39 -17.12 15.41
CA SER A 199 -7.38 -16.11 15.79
C SER A 199 -6.77 -14.73 16.09
N CYS A 200 -5.46 -14.55 15.89
CA CYS A 200 -4.82 -13.27 16.18
C CYS A 200 -5.31 -12.19 15.20
N GLN A 201 -5.93 -11.15 15.75
CA GLN A 201 -6.33 -9.95 15.01
C GLN A 201 -5.58 -8.70 15.49
N ASN A 202 -5.09 -8.71 16.73
CA ASN A 202 -4.36 -7.59 17.31
C ASN A 202 -3.06 -8.09 17.93
N VAL A 203 -1.96 -7.45 17.57
CA VAL A 203 -0.63 -7.71 18.13
C VAL A 203 -0.15 -6.44 18.81
N ILE A 204 0.04 -6.50 20.12
CA ILE A 204 0.64 -5.41 20.88
C ILE A 204 2.16 -5.59 20.84
N VAL A 205 2.85 -4.60 20.29
CA VAL A 205 4.29 -4.59 20.15
C VAL A 205 4.89 -3.75 21.28
N PRO A 206 5.97 -4.19 21.95
CA PRO A 206 6.62 -3.40 23.01
C PRO A 206 7.05 -2.02 22.50
N ALA A 207 6.95 -0.98 23.33
CA ALA A 207 7.35 0.40 22.98
C ALA A 207 8.86 0.54 22.65
N SER A 208 9.69 -0.44 23.05
CA SER A 208 11.09 -0.51 22.63
C SER A 208 11.27 -0.85 21.15
N VAL A 209 10.22 -1.33 20.48
CA VAL A 209 10.23 -1.64 19.05
C VAL A 209 9.82 -0.42 18.25
N SER A 210 10.76 0.11 17.46
CA SER A 210 10.45 1.16 16.49
C SER A 210 9.46 0.65 15.43
N MET A 211 8.35 1.36 15.24
CA MET A 211 7.34 1.04 14.21
C MET A 211 7.91 1.05 12.79
N ASN A 212 8.92 1.89 12.51
CA ASN A 212 9.63 1.86 11.22
C ASN A 212 10.45 0.57 11.03
N MET A 213 11.07 0.05 12.10
CA MET A 213 11.78 -1.25 12.04
C MET A 213 10.81 -2.41 11.91
N LEU A 214 9.63 -2.30 12.53
CA LEU A 214 8.54 -3.27 12.36
C LEU A 214 8.03 -3.25 10.91
N GLU A 215 7.79 -2.08 10.32
CA GLU A 215 7.40 -1.94 8.91
C GLU A 215 8.40 -2.64 7.98
N LYS A 216 9.71 -2.36 8.11
CA LYS A 216 10.74 -3.05 7.33
C LYS A 216 10.73 -4.57 7.55
N CYS A 217 10.54 -5.01 8.80
CA CYS A 217 10.42 -6.43 9.13
C CYS A 217 9.24 -7.08 8.40
N LEU A 218 8.08 -6.41 8.37
CA LEU A 218 6.89 -6.87 7.67
C LEU A 218 7.08 -6.85 6.15
N GLN A 219 7.71 -5.82 5.57
CA GLN A 219 8.03 -5.79 4.14
C GLN A 219 8.85 -7.01 3.74
N ILE A 220 9.92 -7.31 4.49
CA ILE A 220 10.76 -8.51 4.25
C ILE A 220 9.94 -9.79 4.45
N ALA A 221 9.07 -9.84 5.45
CA ALA A 221 8.22 -11.01 5.69
C ALA A 221 7.30 -11.30 4.50
N HIS A 222 6.86 -10.25 3.81
CA HIS A 222 6.05 -10.31 2.59
C HIS A 222 6.89 -10.45 1.29
N GLY A 223 8.20 -10.70 1.41
CA GLY A 223 9.09 -10.98 0.28
C GLY A 223 9.71 -9.75 -0.39
N VAL A 224 9.55 -8.56 0.19
CA VAL A 224 10.16 -7.33 -0.35
C VAL A 224 11.66 -7.31 -0.07
N GLN A 225 12.45 -7.01 -1.10
CA GLN A 225 13.89 -6.80 -0.97
C GLN A 225 14.20 -5.39 -0.47
N VAL A 226 13.93 -5.13 0.81
CA VAL A 226 14.15 -3.81 1.40
C VAL A 226 15.64 -3.48 1.44
N HIS A 227 15.98 -2.25 1.03
CA HIS A 227 17.28 -1.66 1.27
C HIS A 227 17.48 -1.42 2.77
N CYS A 228 18.35 -2.21 3.38
CA CYS A 228 18.65 -2.16 4.80
C CYS A 228 20.09 -1.69 5.03
N SER A 229 20.25 -0.75 5.94
CA SER A 229 21.55 -0.36 6.49
C SER A 229 22.10 -1.44 7.43
N PHE A 230 23.38 -1.34 7.77
CA PHE A 230 23.99 -2.24 8.76
C PHE A 230 23.27 -2.21 10.12
N GLU A 231 22.75 -1.04 10.51
CA GLU A 231 22.03 -0.87 11.77
C GLU A 231 20.64 -1.53 11.73
N ASP A 232 19.99 -1.55 10.57
CA ASP A 232 18.72 -2.27 10.37
C ASP A 232 18.90 -3.77 10.64
N PHE A 233 20.01 -4.37 10.17
CA PHE A 233 20.31 -5.79 10.40
C PHE A 233 20.59 -6.16 11.86
N LYS A 234 20.81 -5.18 12.74
CA LYS A 234 20.85 -5.42 14.20
C LYS A 234 19.47 -5.36 14.84
N LYS A 235 18.60 -4.46 14.35
CA LYS A 235 17.30 -4.14 14.96
C LYS A 235 16.15 -5.02 14.47
N ILE A 236 16.18 -5.46 13.20
CA ILE A 236 15.14 -6.30 12.61
C ILE A 236 15.11 -7.72 13.20
N PRO A 237 16.25 -8.44 13.39
CA PRO A 237 16.20 -9.82 13.87
C PRO A 237 15.53 -10.02 15.25
N PRO A 238 15.72 -9.15 16.26
CA PRO A 238 14.94 -9.21 17.50
C PRO A 238 13.42 -9.15 17.28
N ILE A 239 12.95 -8.28 16.39
CA ILE A 239 11.53 -8.16 16.03
C ILE A 239 11.05 -9.42 15.32
N ALA A 240 11.82 -9.92 14.35
CA ALA A 240 11.49 -11.15 13.63
C ALA A 240 11.41 -12.36 14.57
N LYS A 241 12.33 -12.46 15.55
CA LYS A 241 12.28 -13.49 16.60
C LYS A 241 11.03 -13.35 17.47
N LEU A 242 10.69 -12.13 17.90
CA LEU A 242 9.46 -11.86 18.67
C LEU A 242 8.23 -12.42 17.93
N LEU A 243 8.13 -12.12 16.63
CA LEU A 243 7.02 -12.52 15.76
C LEU A 243 7.14 -13.95 15.20
N GLY A 244 8.24 -14.66 15.43
CA GLY A 244 8.46 -16.01 14.90
C GLY A 244 8.63 -16.09 13.37
N LEU A 245 9.16 -15.03 12.74
CA LEU A 245 9.31 -14.89 11.29
C LEU A 245 10.68 -15.43 10.82
N LYS A 246 10.76 -16.74 10.57
CA LYS A 246 12.02 -17.41 10.18
C LYS A 246 12.56 -16.91 8.84
N ASN A 247 11.69 -16.62 7.89
CA ASN A 247 12.07 -16.07 6.58
C ASN A 247 12.81 -14.73 6.73
N VAL A 248 12.37 -13.85 7.62
CA VAL A 248 13.02 -12.55 7.88
C VAL A 248 14.38 -12.74 8.55
N ILE A 249 14.49 -13.65 9.53
CA ILE A 249 15.77 -13.97 10.18
C ILE A 249 16.79 -14.44 9.13
N ASN A 250 16.41 -15.42 8.31
CA ASN A 250 17.27 -15.96 7.25
C ASN A 250 17.68 -14.89 6.24
N TYR A 251 16.75 -14.00 5.84
CA TYR A 251 17.06 -12.87 4.96
C TYR A 251 18.11 -11.94 5.57
N CYS A 252 17.92 -11.52 6.82
CA CYS A 252 18.86 -10.64 7.51
C CYS A 252 20.23 -11.28 7.68
N GLU A 253 20.28 -12.59 7.91
CA GLU A 253 21.54 -13.33 8.02
C GLU A 253 22.28 -13.35 6.69
N ARG A 254 21.61 -13.71 5.59
CA ARG A 254 22.20 -13.71 4.24
C ARG A 254 22.74 -12.34 3.85
N ARG A 255 21.94 -11.28 4.02
CA ARG A 255 22.37 -9.91 3.71
C ARG A 255 23.56 -9.46 4.54
N ARG A 256 23.64 -9.90 5.79
CA ARG A 256 24.81 -9.62 6.63
C ARG A 256 26.05 -10.37 6.13
N ILE A 257 25.96 -11.63 5.70
CA ILE A 257 27.09 -12.36 5.10
C ILE A 257 27.58 -11.62 3.85
N GLU A 258 26.67 -11.26 2.94
CA GLU A 258 26.99 -10.53 1.73
C GLU A 258 27.75 -9.23 2.03
N TYR A 259 27.28 -8.47 3.01
CA TYR A 259 27.95 -7.24 3.46
C TYR A 259 29.36 -7.52 4.03
N LEU A 260 29.50 -8.55 4.86
CA LEU A 260 30.80 -8.91 5.46
C LEU A 260 31.82 -9.39 4.42
N ASN A 261 31.37 -10.05 3.36
CA ASN A 261 32.26 -10.47 2.27
C ASN A 261 32.76 -9.28 1.42
N GLN A 262 32.09 -8.12 1.52
CA GLN A 262 32.46 -6.91 0.78
C GLN A 262 33.33 -5.94 1.58
N VAL A 263 33.54 -6.18 2.88
CA VAL A 263 34.25 -5.26 3.78
C VAL A 263 35.35 -6.01 4.54
N LYS A 264 36.51 -5.39 4.75
CA LYS A 264 37.55 -5.97 5.63
C LYS A 264 36.96 -6.20 7.03
N ILE A 265 36.89 -7.46 7.45
CA ILE A 265 36.34 -7.85 8.76
C ILE A 265 37.26 -7.31 9.85
N THR A 266 36.71 -6.54 10.78
CA THR A 266 37.42 -6.07 11.98
C THR A 266 37.07 -6.96 13.18
N ASP A 267 37.93 -7.02 14.19
CA ASP A 267 37.73 -7.85 15.39
C ASP A 267 36.40 -7.55 16.10
N LYS A 268 35.94 -6.29 16.05
CA LYS A 268 34.64 -5.87 16.59
C LYS A 268 33.46 -6.55 15.89
N VAL A 269 33.56 -6.74 14.57
CA VAL A 269 32.54 -7.39 13.74
C VAL A 269 32.55 -8.90 13.96
N PHE A 270 33.73 -9.50 14.11
CA PHE A 270 33.90 -10.91 14.46
C PHE A 270 33.28 -11.23 15.83
N ASN A 271 33.65 -10.48 16.87
CA ASN A 271 33.11 -10.65 18.23
C ASN A 271 31.59 -10.48 18.27
N SER A 272 31.04 -9.52 17.50
CA SER A 272 29.59 -9.34 17.40
C SER A 272 28.85 -10.46 16.66
N THR A 273 29.54 -11.29 15.89
CA THR A 273 28.95 -12.44 15.17
C THR A 273 29.00 -13.69 16.06
N PHE A 274 30.09 -13.84 16.80
CA PHE A 274 30.30 -14.88 17.80
C PHE A 274 29.30 -14.78 18.98
N MET A 275 29.10 -13.57 19.53
CA MET A 275 28.20 -13.35 20.68
C MET A 275 26.72 -13.65 20.41
N TRP A 276 26.30 -13.82 19.15
CA TRP A 276 24.91 -14.07 18.77
C TRP A 276 24.66 -15.52 18.31
N ASP A 277 25.58 -16.44 18.63
CA ASP A 277 25.57 -17.88 18.28
C ASP A 277 25.33 -18.15 16.78
N ARG A 278 25.95 -17.33 15.93
CA ARG A 278 25.83 -17.44 14.47
C ARG A 278 27.04 -18.13 13.86
N ARG A 279 27.37 -19.32 14.37
CA ARG A 279 28.59 -20.08 14.00
C ARG A 279 28.73 -20.39 12.50
N HIS A 280 27.62 -20.46 11.76
CA HIS A 280 27.63 -20.66 10.31
C HIS A 280 28.26 -19.49 9.52
N PHE A 281 28.42 -18.30 10.13
CA PHE A 281 29.14 -17.17 9.54
C PHE A 281 30.68 -17.32 9.59
N LEU A 282 31.19 -18.20 10.46
CA LEU A 282 32.63 -18.41 10.62
C LEU A 282 33.19 -19.40 9.59
N VAL A 283 32.33 -20.24 9.01
CA VAL A 283 32.74 -21.31 8.08
C VAL A 283 33.17 -20.76 6.70
N GLY A 284 32.66 -19.60 6.28
CA GLY A 284 33.02 -18.99 4.99
C GLY A 284 34.41 -18.32 4.96
N ASN A 285 34.93 -17.89 6.11
CA ASN A 285 36.19 -17.14 6.17
C ASN A 285 37.43 -18.00 6.47
N VAL A 286 37.25 -19.26 6.90
CA VAL A 286 38.36 -20.20 7.14
C VAL A 286 38.92 -20.78 5.83
N LEU A 287 38.22 -20.62 4.70
CA LEU A 287 38.68 -21.08 3.37
C LEU A 287 39.39 -19.98 2.55
N MET A 288 39.55 -18.77 3.12
CA MET A 288 40.22 -17.63 2.47
C MET A 288 41.42 -17.09 3.28
N SER A 289 41.83 -17.82 4.33
CA SER A 289 43.10 -17.61 5.07
C SER A 289 44.07 -18.73 4.75
#